data_AF-A0AAP3G9P1-F1
#
_entry.id   AF-A0AAP3G9P1-F1
#
_cell.length_a   1.000
_cell.length_b   1.000
_cell.length_c   1.000
_cell.angle_alpha   90.00
_cell.angle_beta   90.00
_cell.angle_gamma   90.00
#
_symmetry.space_group_name_H-M   'P 1'
#
loop_
_entity.id
_entity.type
_entity.pdbx_description
1 polymer ?
#
loop_
_entity_poly.entity_id
_entity_poly.type
_entity_poly.pdbx_seq_one_letter_code
_entity_poly.pdbx_strand_id
1 'polypeptide(L)' 'MAIPLSYVKGRRNMPFIKRGMRVEVDGQMGTVTSGNRSGNINVRFDGKKHSENVHPWWRTKYFDKDGNLIKAYD' A
#
# COMPACT_ATOMS: atom_id res chain seq x y z
N MET A 1 -9.45 -0.71 12.08
CA MET A 1 -10.64 -0.63 11.19
C MET A 1 -10.18 -0.23 9.79
N ALA A 2 -10.56 -1.00 8.77
CA ALA A 2 -10.28 -0.67 7.38
C ALA A 2 -11.13 0.53 6.94
N ILE A 3 -10.54 1.43 6.15
CA ILE A 3 -11.23 2.58 5.54
C ILE A 3 -10.92 2.66 4.04
N PRO A 4 -11.71 3.41 3.25
CA PRO A 4 -11.42 3.65 1.84
C PRO A 4 -10.05 4.30 1.62
N LEU A 5 -9.37 3.91 0.53
CA LEU A 5 -8.08 4.49 0.14
C LEU A 5 -8.18 5.96 -0.27
N SER A 6 -9.37 6.50 -0.56
CA SER A 6 -9.56 7.94 -0.81
C SER A 6 -9.05 8.80 0.35
N TYR A 7 -9.15 8.32 1.59
CA TYR A 7 -8.58 8.98 2.75
C TYR A 7 -7.05 9.06 2.68
N VAL A 8 -6.39 7.95 2.32
CA VAL A 8 -4.93 7.90 2.15
C VAL A 8 -4.51 8.80 0.97
N LYS A 9 -5.24 8.74 -0.15
CA LYS A 9 -4.99 9.59 -1.34
C LYS A 9 -4.95 11.06 -0.96
N GLY A 10 -5.99 11.56 -0.30
CA GLY A 10 -6.09 12.97 0.10
C GLY A 10 -5.08 13.34 1.18
N ARG A 11 -4.99 12.56 2.26
CA ARG A 11 -4.15 12.89 3.42
C ARG A 11 -2.65 12.79 3.15
N ARG A 12 -2.23 11.87 2.26
CA ARG A 12 -0.82 11.60 1.96
C ARG A 12 -0.41 12.09 0.57
N ASN A 13 -1.30 12.75 -0.19
CA ASN A 13 -1.05 13.15 -1.58
C ASN A 13 -0.56 11.97 -2.46
N MET A 14 -1.26 10.84 -2.38
CA MET A 14 -0.92 9.61 -3.10
C MET A 14 -2.05 9.23 -4.09
N PRO A 15 -2.34 10.03 -5.12
CA PRO A 15 -3.50 9.81 -6.01
C PRO A 15 -3.45 8.45 -6.74
N PHE A 16 -2.24 7.91 -6.93
CA PHE A 16 -1.97 6.65 -7.60
C PHE A 16 -2.38 5.40 -6.81
N ILE A 17 -2.54 5.49 -5.48
CA ILE A 17 -2.76 4.29 -4.66
C ILE A 17 -4.15 3.70 -4.89
N LYS A 18 -4.24 2.38 -5.08
CA LYS A 18 -5.51 1.69 -5.33
C LYS A 18 -5.52 0.32 -4.68
N ARG A 19 -6.73 -0.19 -4.42
CA ARG A 19 -6.91 -1.56 -3.93
C ARG A 19 -6.46 -2.53 -5.01
N GLY A 20 -5.79 -3.61 -4.60
CA GLY A 20 -5.20 -4.57 -5.53
C GLY A 20 -3.84 -4.15 -6.09
N MET A 21 -3.33 -2.97 -5.76
CA MET A 21 -2.00 -2.53 -6.18
C MET A 21 -0.92 -3.41 -5.55
N ARG A 22 0.05 -3.84 -6.36
CA ARG A 22 1.22 -4.56 -5.90
C ARG A 22 2.21 -3.61 -5.24
N VAL A 23 2.76 -4.07 -4.13
CA VAL A 23 3.74 -3.32 -3.34
C VAL A 23 4.84 -4.25 -2.85
N GLU A 24 6.02 -3.69 -2.65
CA GLU A 24 7.12 -4.30 -1.90
C GLU A 24 7.35 -3.44 -0.65
N VAL A 25 7.39 -4.04 0.53
CA VAL A 25 7.68 -3.35 1.79
C VAL A 25 8.84 -4.07 2.45
N ASP A 26 9.98 -3.40 2.59
CA ASP A 26 11.20 -4.00 3.14
C ASP A 26 11.56 -5.35 2.49
N GLY A 27 11.54 -5.40 1.15
CA GLY A 27 11.82 -6.61 0.37
C GLY A 27 10.68 -7.63 0.35
N GLN A 28 9.59 -7.43 1.08
CA GLN A 28 8.44 -8.35 1.11
C GLN A 28 7.34 -7.89 0.17
N MET A 29 6.97 -8.76 -0.76
CA MET A 29 5.91 -8.50 -1.72
C MET A 29 4.51 -8.68 -1.12
N GLY A 30 3.58 -7.81 -1.52
CA GLY A 30 2.21 -7.84 -1.03
C GLY A 30 1.25 -7.00 -1.88
N THR A 31 -0.01 -7.00 -1.46
CA THR A 31 -1.10 -6.34 -2.17
C THR A 31 -1.85 -5.39 -1.24
N VAL A 32 -2.08 -4.15 -1.67
CA VAL A 32 -2.84 -3.15 -0.93
C VAL A 32 -4.32 -3.58 -0.86
N THR A 33 -4.86 -3.67 0.35
CA THR A 33 -6.26 -4.08 0.59
C THR A 33 -7.16 -2.92 0.99
N SER A 34 -6.66 -1.99 1.81
CA SER A 34 -7.42 -0.81 2.26
C SER A 34 -6.48 0.26 2.84
N GLY A 35 -7.03 1.38 3.31
CA GLY A 35 -6.36 2.27 4.25
C GLY A 35 -6.75 1.98 5.69
N ASN A 36 -6.20 2.74 6.64
CA ASN A 36 -6.68 2.83 8.01
C ASN A 36 -6.70 4.29 8.53
N ARG A 37 -7.30 4.51 9.71
CA ARG A 37 -7.55 5.86 10.27
C ARG A 37 -6.28 6.67 10.58
N SER A 38 -5.12 6.02 10.68
CA SER A 38 -3.82 6.70 10.82
C SER A 38 -3.27 7.21 9.48
N GLY A 39 -4.00 7.02 8.39
CA GLY A 39 -3.52 7.34 7.04
C GLY A 39 -2.44 6.37 6.57
N ASN A 40 -2.38 5.17 7.15
CA ASN A 40 -1.54 4.09 6.68
C ASN A 40 -2.31 3.19 5.72
N ILE A 41 -1.59 2.29 5.05
CA ILE A 41 -2.15 1.30 4.14
C ILE A 41 -2.17 -0.06 4.84
N ASN A 42 -3.17 -0.87 4.51
CA ASN A 42 -3.19 -2.26 4.92
C ASN A 42 -2.71 -3.10 3.72
N VAL A 43 -1.73 -3.95 3.96
CA VAL A 43 -1.11 -4.80 2.93
C VAL A 43 -1.31 -6.25 3.33
N ARG A 44 -1.84 -7.08 2.43
CA ARG A 44 -1.76 -8.54 2.58
C ARG A 44 -0.47 -8.98 1.90
N PHE A 45 0.53 -9.35 2.70
CA PHE A 45 1.77 -9.92 2.19
C PHE A 45 1.52 -11.29 1.58
N ASP A 46 2.33 -11.65 0.60
CA ASP A 46 2.20 -12.92 -0.11
C ASP A 46 2.34 -14.10 0.87
N GLY A 47 1.48 -15.10 0.73
CA GLY A 47 1.39 -16.23 1.66
C GLY A 47 0.71 -15.95 3.00
N LYS A 48 0.35 -14.69 3.33
CA LYS A 48 -0.37 -14.34 4.56
C LYS A 48 -1.88 -14.32 4.34
N LYS A 49 -2.64 -14.76 5.36
CA LYS A 49 -4.12 -14.74 5.35
C LYS A 49 -4.71 -13.38 5.73
N HIS A 50 -3.98 -12.58 6.51
CA HIS A 50 -4.43 -11.31 7.05
C HIS A 50 -3.63 -10.14 6.48
N SER A 51 -4.20 -8.94 6.57
CA SER A 51 -3.49 -7.72 6.21
C SER A 51 -2.80 -7.12 7.42
N GLU A 52 -1.64 -6.52 7.17
CA GLU A 52 -0.81 -5.86 8.16
C GLU A 52 -0.80 -4.35 7.90
N ASN A 53 -0.61 -3.57 8.97
CA ASN A 53 -0.54 -2.11 8.92
C ASN A 53 0.84 -1.67 8.44
N VAL A 54 0.90 -0.94 7.33
CA VAL A 54 2.14 -0.47 6.71
C VAL A 54 2.12 1.05 6.57
N HIS A 55 3.19 1.70 7.02
CA HIS A 55 3.38 3.11 6.76
C HIS A 55 3.71 3.32 5.27
N PRO A 56 2.93 4.12 4.52
CA PRO A 56 2.97 4.10 3.06
C PRO A 56 4.27 4.64 2.45
N TRP A 57 5.10 5.32 3.24
CA TRP A 57 6.39 5.86 2.81
C TRP A 57 7.59 5.15 3.42
N TRP A 58 7.39 4.16 4.29
CA TRP A 58 8.52 3.52 4.93
C TRP A 58 8.96 2.33 4.08
N ARG A 59 10.12 2.45 3.42
CA ARG A 59 10.74 1.38 2.62
C ARG A 59 9.75 0.65 1.71
N THR A 60 8.89 1.41 1.03
CA THR A 60 7.76 0.89 0.26
C THR A 60 7.89 1.27 -1.21
N LYS A 61 7.77 0.27 -2.09
CA LYS A 61 7.70 0.41 -3.54
C LYS A 61 6.28 0.07 -4.01
N TYR A 62 5.78 0.84 -4.97
CA TYR A 62 4.45 0.70 -5.54
C TYR A 62 4.54 0.40 -7.02
N PHE A 63 3.81 -0.60 -7.50
CA PHE A 63 3.88 -1.06 -8.88
C PHE A 63 2.54 -0.91 -9.60
N ASP A 64 2.60 -0.73 -10.93
CA ASP A 64 1.42 -0.79 -11.79
C ASP A 64 0.96 -2.24 -12.02
N LYS A 65 0.00 -2.43 -12.93
CA LYS A 65 -0.56 -3.75 -13.26
C LYS A 65 0.40 -4.63 -14.08
N ASP A 66 1.35 -4.00 -14.76
CA ASP A 66 2.32 -4.64 -15.65
C ASP A 66 3.65 -4.92 -14.92
N GLY A 67 3.74 -4.54 -13.64
CA GLY A 67 4.89 -4.75 -12.77
C GLY A 67 5.89 -3.59 -12.80
N ASN A 68 5.60 -2.48 -13.48
CA ASN A 68 6.50 -1.33 -13.51
C ASN A 68 6.43 -0.54 -12.21
N LEU A 69 7.57 -0.01 -11.77
CA LEU A 69 7.65 0.84 -10.59
C LEU A 69 6.98 2.19 -10.83
N ILE A 70 5.97 2.53 -10.03
CA ILE A 70 5.30 3.85 -10.03
C ILE A 70 5.99 4.80 -9.05
N LYS A 71 6.29 4.33 -7.84
CA LYS A 71 6.87 5.15 -6.77
C LYS A 71 7.63 4.30 -5.78
N ALA A 72 8.77 4.80 -5.31
CA ALA A 72 9.53 4.23 -4.20
C ALA A 72 9.72 5.29 -3.10
N TYR A 73 9.77 4.82 -1.87
CA TYR A 73 10.11 5.59 -0.69
C TYR A 73 11.08 4.78 0.18
N ASP A 74 12.02 5.45 0.82
CA ASP A 74 12.97 4.89 1.78
C ASP A 74 12.60 5.28 3.21
#